data_AF-A0A2N1VC76-F1
#
_entry.id   AF-A0A2N1VC76-F1
#
_cell.length_a   1.000
_cell.length_b   1.000
_cell.length_c   1.000
_cell.angle_alpha   90.00
_cell.angle_beta   90.00
_cell.angle_gamma   90.00
#
_symmetry.space_group_name_H-M   'P 1'
#
loop_
_entity.id
_entity.type
_entity.pdbx_description
1 polymer ?
#
loop_
_entity_poly.entity_id
_entity_poly.type
_entity_poly.pdbx_seq_one_letter_code
_entity_poly.pdbx_strand_id
1 'polypeptide(L)'
;MKTRITLGIIVIMFVISIPVAAGGEGEIQKYFNEAVVKVKATENAAVKREILNESFEKMFKAINKIQSLGLVSLEESKGIDLFKTSLREKQDELKGINGFERVQDSQLNDFSNYVVQDMEQAFITISLVSALLIIIILILIL
;
A
#
# COMPACT_ATOMS: atom_id res chain seq x y z
N MET A 1 17.76 -23.06 -14.93
CA MET A 1 17.67 -22.48 -13.57
C MET A 1 18.69 -21.36 -13.30
N LYS A 2 19.95 -21.45 -13.76
CA LYS A 2 20.98 -20.42 -13.51
C LYS A 2 20.61 -19.03 -14.06
N THR A 3 20.08 -18.94 -15.28
CA THR A 3 19.73 -17.65 -15.93
C THR A 3 18.60 -16.88 -15.23
N ARG A 4 17.66 -17.58 -14.58
CA ARG A 4 16.56 -16.96 -13.82
C ARG A 4 17.05 -16.29 -12.53
N ILE A 5 18.06 -16.91 -11.88
CA ILE A 5 18.71 -16.35 -10.69
C ILE A 5 19.57 -15.15 -11.08
N THR A 6 20.28 -15.22 -12.21
CA THR A 6 21.10 -14.11 -12.71
C THR A 6 20.27 -12.89 -13.09
N LEU A 7 19.08 -13.08 -13.67
CA LEU A 7 18.15 -11.99 -13.98
C LEU A 7 17.59 -11.31 -12.71
N GLY A 8 17.28 -12.09 -11.67
CA GLY A 8 16.86 -11.54 -10.38
C GLY A 8 17.94 -10.70 -9.71
N ILE A 9 19.20 -11.13 -9.77
CA ILE A 9 20.34 -10.40 -9.22
C ILE A 9 20.58 -9.07 -9.97
N ILE A 10 20.42 -9.05 -11.30
CA ILE A 10 20.62 -7.84 -12.11
C ILE A 10 19.54 -6.79 -11.81
N VAL A 11 18.29 -7.21 -11.58
CA VAL A 11 17.21 -6.29 -11.17
C VAL A 11 17.49 -5.73 -9.77
N ILE A 12 17.94 -6.56 -8.82
CA ILE A 12 18.34 -6.10 -7.48
C ILE A 12 19.50 -5.10 -7.55
N MET A 13 20.47 -5.31 -8.44
CA MET A 13 21.64 -4.44 -8.56
C MET A 13 21.32 -3.06 -9.15
N PHE A 14 20.29 -2.97 -10.01
CA PHE A 14 19.82 -1.68 -10.54
C PHE A 14 19.08 -0.83 -9.50
N VAL A 15 18.35 -1.46 -8.57
CA VAL A 15 17.59 -0.76 -7.50
C VAL A 15 18.53 -0.01 -6.53
N ILE A 16 19.77 -0.48 -6.34
CA ILE A 16 20.72 0.10 -5.38
C ILE A 16 21.37 1.40 -5.87
N SER A 17 21.23 1.74 -7.16
CA SER A 17 21.87 2.92 -7.76
C SER A 17 20.99 4.19 -7.80
N ILE A 18 19.81 4.17 -7.18
CA ILE A 18 18.94 5.35 -7.11
C ILE A 18 19.48 6.26 -5.98
N PRO A 19 19.83 7.53 -6.26
CA PRO A 19 20.18 8.49 -5.22
C PRO A 19 18.99 8.60 -4.26
N VAL A 20 19.27 8.31 -2.98
CA VAL A 20 18.31 8.31 -1.87
C VAL A 20 17.79 9.74 -1.67
N ALA A 21 16.77 10.11 -2.43
CA ALA A 21 15.97 11.29 -2.22
C ALA A 21 14.69 10.86 -1.47
N ALA A 22 14.77 10.61 -0.17
CA ALA A 22 13.62 10.48 0.75
C ALA A 22 12.42 9.59 0.28
N GLY A 23 12.64 8.66 -0.66
CA GLY A 23 11.60 8.25 -1.62
C GLY A 23 10.65 7.13 -1.19
N GLY A 24 10.82 6.57 0.01
CA GLY A 24 9.93 5.53 0.52
C GLY A 24 8.61 6.07 1.06
N GLU A 25 8.68 7.12 1.87
CA GLU A 25 7.51 7.69 2.59
C GLU A 25 6.56 8.42 1.63
N GLY A 26 7.11 9.18 0.67
CA GLY A 26 6.32 10.00 -0.25
C GLY A 26 5.50 9.22 -1.29
N GLU A 27 5.96 8.05 -1.76
CA GLU A 27 5.27 7.32 -2.84
C GLU A 27 4.02 6.57 -2.35
N ILE A 28 4.02 6.06 -1.12
CA ILE A 28 2.80 5.48 -0.51
C ILE A 28 1.79 6.56 -0.18
N GLN A 29 2.25 7.67 0.39
CA GLN A 29 1.42 8.83 0.65
C GLN A 29 0.79 9.35 -0.65
N LYS A 30 1.58 9.45 -1.71
CA LYS A 30 1.12 9.81 -3.06
C LYS A 30 0.10 8.83 -3.61
N TYR A 31 0.32 7.52 -3.48
CA TYR A 31 -0.63 6.50 -3.90
C TYR A 31 -2.02 6.69 -3.25
N PHE A 32 -2.07 6.86 -1.93
CA PHE A 32 -3.36 7.10 -1.25
C PHE A 32 -3.91 8.51 -1.50
N ASN A 33 -3.05 9.53 -1.68
CA ASN A 33 -3.48 10.87 -2.07
C ASN A 33 -4.19 10.89 -3.43
N GLU A 34 -3.77 10.06 -4.40
CA GLU A 34 -4.50 9.91 -5.67
C GLU A 34 -5.92 9.39 -5.44
N ALA A 35 -6.11 8.44 -4.52
CA ALA A 35 -7.44 7.97 -4.14
C ALA A 35 -8.26 9.08 -3.46
N VAL A 36 -7.65 9.85 -2.54
CA VAL A 36 -8.29 11.02 -1.89
C VAL A 36 -8.78 12.05 -2.90
N VAL A 37 -7.95 12.39 -3.90
CA VAL A 37 -8.33 13.33 -4.96
C VAL A 37 -9.56 12.83 -5.71
N LYS A 38 -9.59 11.55 -6.08
CA LYS A 38 -10.74 10.93 -6.78
C LYS A 38 -11.99 10.88 -5.90
N VAL A 39 -11.84 10.57 -4.61
CA VAL A 39 -12.94 10.58 -3.62
C VAL A 39 -13.54 11.98 -3.51
N LYS A 40 -12.71 13.01 -3.35
CA LYS A 40 -13.17 14.40 -3.20
C LYS A 40 -13.79 14.97 -4.48
N ALA A 41 -13.35 14.51 -5.65
CA ALA A 41 -13.91 14.91 -6.94
C ALA A 41 -15.26 14.24 -7.26
N THR A 42 -15.67 13.25 -6.47
CA THR A 42 -16.90 12.48 -6.68
C THR A 42 -17.98 12.96 -5.72
N GLU A 43 -19.24 13.07 -6.16
CA GLU A 43 -20.36 13.41 -5.27
C GLU A 43 -21.04 12.16 -4.68
N ASN A 44 -21.10 11.08 -5.46
CA ASN A 44 -21.79 9.84 -5.08
C ASN A 44 -21.00 9.06 -4.01
N ALA A 45 -21.60 8.85 -2.84
CA ALA A 45 -20.97 8.15 -1.72
C ALA A 45 -20.66 6.67 -1.98
N ALA A 46 -21.45 5.97 -2.79
CA ALA A 46 -21.15 4.58 -3.16
C ALA A 46 -19.88 4.52 -4.03
N VAL A 47 -19.75 5.47 -4.98
CA VAL A 47 -18.55 5.57 -5.84
C VAL A 47 -17.31 5.95 -5.02
N LYS A 48 -17.43 6.90 -4.07
CA LYS A 48 -16.34 7.23 -3.14
C LYS A 48 -15.82 6.01 -2.38
N ARG A 49 -16.75 5.20 -1.86
CA ARG A 49 -16.41 3.98 -1.14
C ARG A 49 -15.73 2.94 -2.04
N GLU A 50 -16.20 2.79 -3.27
CA GLU A 50 -15.56 1.88 -4.22
C GLU A 50 -14.12 2.33 -4.53
N ILE A 51 -13.88 3.61 -4.78
CA ILE A 51 -12.53 4.15 -5.02
C ILE A 51 -11.59 3.81 -3.85
N LEU A 52 -12.05 3.98 -2.61
CA LEU A 52 -11.26 3.64 -1.43
C LEU A 52 -11.04 2.13 -1.34
N ASN A 53 -12.07 1.31 -1.55
CA ASN A 53 -11.97 -0.13 -1.53
C ASN A 53 -10.98 -0.66 -2.58
N GLU A 54 -11.06 -0.18 -3.82
CA GLU A 54 -10.12 -0.51 -4.88
C GLU A 54 -8.68 -0.12 -4.53
N SER A 55 -8.49 1.03 -3.87
CA SER A 55 -7.16 1.47 -3.44
C SER A 55 -6.53 0.50 -2.42
N PHE A 56 -7.35 -0.02 -1.49
CA PHE A 56 -6.92 -1.05 -0.54
C PHE A 56 -6.61 -2.38 -1.23
N GLU A 57 -7.49 -2.85 -2.12
CA GLU A 57 -7.32 -4.12 -2.84
C GLU A 57 -6.04 -4.15 -3.69
N LYS A 58 -5.73 -3.05 -4.39
CA LYS A 58 -4.49 -2.91 -5.16
C LYS A 58 -3.26 -2.96 -4.26
N MET A 59 -3.29 -2.31 -3.10
CA MET A 59 -2.21 -2.37 -2.12
C MET A 59 -2.03 -3.79 -1.56
N PHE A 60 -3.12 -4.49 -1.21
CA PHE A 60 -3.07 -5.89 -0.81
C PHE A 60 -2.44 -6.78 -1.87
N LYS A 61 -2.81 -6.58 -3.14
CA LYS A 61 -2.24 -7.31 -4.26
C LYS A 61 -0.73 -7.09 -4.37
N ALA A 62 -0.26 -5.85 -4.17
CA ALA A 62 1.16 -5.54 -4.18
C ALA A 62 1.92 -6.23 -3.05
N ILE A 63 1.40 -6.15 -1.82
CA ILE A 63 1.97 -6.83 -0.64
C ILE A 63 2.01 -8.34 -0.85
N ASN A 64 0.89 -8.95 -1.24
CA ASN A 64 0.80 -10.40 -1.47
C ASN A 64 1.79 -10.86 -2.54
N LYS A 65 1.98 -10.04 -3.59
CA LYS A 65 2.95 -10.35 -4.64
C LYS A 65 4.37 -10.41 -4.10
N ILE A 66 4.76 -9.46 -3.25
CA ILE A 66 6.11 -9.42 -2.65
C ILE A 66 6.35 -10.61 -1.74
N GLN A 67 5.39 -10.91 -0.87
CA GLN A 67 5.45 -12.09 -0.01
C GLN A 67 5.57 -13.38 -0.83
N SER A 68 4.87 -13.47 -1.97
CA SER A 68 4.94 -14.64 -2.86
C SER A 68 6.29 -14.80 -3.60
N LEU A 69 7.04 -13.71 -3.77
CA LEU A 69 8.31 -13.73 -4.50
C LEU A 69 9.49 -14.15 -3.62
N GLY A 70 9.33 -14.22 -2.29
CA GLY A 70 10.39 -14.61 -1.36
C GLY A 70 11.58 -13.64 -1.37
N LEU A 71 11.36 -12.38 -1.74
CA LEU A 71 12.40 -11.34 -1.85
C LEU A 71 12.69 -10.63 -0.53
N VAL A 72 11.89 -10.92 0.51
CA VAL A 72 11.98 -10.29 1.82
C VAL A 72 12.40 -11.33 2.86
N SER A 73 13.22 -10.91 3.81
CA SER A 73 13.62 -11.73 4.95
C SER A 73 12.43 -12.02 5.88
N LEU A 74 12.62 -12.94 6.84
CA LEU A 74 11.59 -13.28 7.82
C LEU A 74 11.21 -12.08 8.70
N GLU A 75 12.19 -11.24 9.06
CA GLU A 75 11.95 -10.04 9.86
C GLU A 75 11.17 -8.99 9.07
N GLU A 76 11.52 -8.80 7.80
CA GLU A 76 10.81 -7.93 6.88
C GLU A 76 9.37 -8.39 6.62
N SER A 77 9.15 -9.71 6.52
CA SER A 77 7.81 -10.27 6.40
C SER A 77 6.92 -9.89 7.58
N LYS A 78 7.46 -9.81 8.82
CA LYS A 78 6.68 -9.40 9.99
C LYS A 78 6.21 -7.95 9.89
N GLY A 79 7.10 -7.04 9.47
CA GLY A 79 6.73 -5.63 9.23
C GLY A 79 5.66 -5.50 8.15
N ILE A 80 5.80 -6.27 7.06
CA ILE A 80 4.79 -6.35 5.99
C ILE A 80 3.45 -6.91 6.50
N ASP A 81 3.47 -7.93 7.35
CA ASP A 81 2.25 -8.52 7.91
C ASP A 81 1.54 -7.55 8.86
N LEU A 82 2.28 -6.78 9.65
CA LEU A 82 1.71 -5.70 10.46
C LEU A 82 1.05 -4.64 9.58
N PHE A 83 1.74 -4.15 8.55
CA PHE A 83 1.17 -3.18 7.61
C PHE A 83 -0.08 -3.70 6.90
N LYS A 84 -0.03 -4.96 6.44
CA LYS A 84 -1.18 -5.66 5.85
C LYS A 84 -2.35 -5.78 6.82
N THR A 85 -2.09 -5.88 8.11
CA THR A 85 -3.12 -5.94 9.15
C THR A 85 -3.77 -4.56 9.31
N SER A 86 -2.98 -3.49 9.45
CA SER A 86 -3.49 -2.11 9.51
C SER A 86 -4.33 -1.75 8.27
N LEU A 87 -3.88 -2.14 7.07
CA LEU A 87 -4.63 -1.95 5.83
C LEU A 87 -5.98 -2.68 5.86
N ARG A 88 -6.04 -3.86 6.47
CA ARG A 88 -7.27 -4.68 6.56
C ARG A 88 -8.25 -4.08 7.55
N GLU A 89 -7.76 -3.62 8.68
CA GLU A 89 -8.58 -2.88 9.64
C GLU A 89 -9.24 -1.67 8.99
N LYS A 90 -8.51 -0.90 8.16
CA LYS A 90 -9.11 0.23 7.42
C LYS A 90 -10.11 -0.17 6.36
N GLN A 91 -9.87 -1.28 5.66
CA GLN A 91 -10.86 -1.81 4.72
C GLN A 91 -12.12 -2.31 5.43
N ASP A 92 -11.96 -2.92 6.60
CA ASP A 92 -13.04 -3.43 7.43
C ASP A 92 -13.85 -2.28 8.05
N GLU A 93 -13.19 -1.21 8.51
CA GLU A 93 -13.79 0.05 8.96
C GLU A 93 -14.63 0.70 7.85
N LEU A 94 -14.09 0.79 6.64
CA LEU A 94 -14.80 1.32 5.47
C LEU A 94 -16.12 0.57 5.18
N LYS A 95 -16.11 -0.75 5.39
CA LYS A 95 -17.25 -1.64 5.12
C LYS A 95 -18.17 -1.84 6.33
N GLY A 96 -17.69 -1.57 7.55
CA GLY A 96 -18.37 -1.88 8.80
C GLY A 96 -18.50 -3.38 9.04
N ILE A 97 -17.42 -4.13 8.84
CA ILE A 97 -17.37 -5.58 9.08
C ILE A 97 -16.35 -5.89 10.17
N ASN A 98 -16.26 -7.15 10.61
CA ASN A 98 -15.27 -7.62 11.60
C ASN A 98 -15.25 -6.83 12.93
N GLY A 99 -16.41 -6.30 13.35
CA GLY A 99 -16.56 -5.56 14.61
C GLY A 99 -16.39 -4.05 14.48
N PHE A 100 -16.12 -3.53 13.28
CA PHE A 100 -16.07 -2.09 13.02
C PHE A 100 -17.45 -1.52 12.68
N GLU A 101 -17.69 -0.29 13.09
CA GLU A 101 -18.82 0.49 12.59
C GLU A 101 -18.52 0.99 11.17
N ARG A 102 -19.50 0.90 10.28
CA ARG A 102 -19.34 1.35 8.89
C ARG A 102 -19.13 2.84 8.84
N VAL A 103 -18.06 3.29 8.18
CA VAL A 103 -17.84 4.71 7.88
C VAL A 103 -19.07 5.29 7.18
N GLN A 104 -19.64 6.36 7.77
CA GLN A 104 -20.82 7.01 7.23
C GLN A 104 -20.49 7.68 5.90
N ASP A 105 -21.49 7.77 5.02
CA ASP A 105 -21.32 8.31 3.67
C ASP A 105 -20.84 9.77 3.67
N SER A 106 -21.26 10.55 4.66
CA SER A 106 -20.83 11.92 4.90
C SER A 106 -19.37 12.04 5.35
N GLN A 107 -18.80 10.99 5.93
CA GLN A 107 -17.45 10.98 6.51
C GLN A 107 -16.40 10.45 5.53
N LEU A 108 -16.78 9.97 4.33
CA LEU A 108 -15.85 9.34 3.40
C LEU A 108 -14.69 10.25 2.96
N ASN A 109 -14.92 11.57 2.88
CA ASN A 109 -13.86 12.52 2.57
C ASN A 109 -12.82 12.59 3.72
N ASP A 110 -13.28 12.69 4.96
CA ASP A 110 -12.40 12.78 6.12
C ASP A 110 -11.69 11.46 6.38
N PHE A 111 -12.42 10.36 6.26
CA PHE A 111 -11.86 9.02 6.30
C PHE A 111 -10.76 8.83 5.26
N SER A 112 -10.94 9.33 4.03
CA SER A 112 -9.90 9.24 3.00
C SER A 112 -8.60 9.97 3.40
N ASN A 113 -8.69 11.12 4.08
CA ASN A 113 -7.50 11.83 4.57
C ASN A 113 -6.84 11.08 5.71
N TYR A 114 -7.65 10.52 6.62
CA TYR A 114 -7.16 9.74 7.75
C TYR A 114 -6.41 8.49 7.28
N VAL A 115 -6.91 7.80 6.25
CA VAL A 115 -6.23 6.67 5.63
C VAL A 115 -4.83 7.02 5.14
N VAL A 116 -4.63 8.19 4.51
CA VAL A 116 -3.29 8.61 4.06
C VAL A 116 -2.32 8.69 5.24
N GLN A 117 -2.73 9.34 6.32
CA GLN A 117 -1.89 9.55 7.50
C GLN A 117 -1.57 8.24 8.22
N ASP A 118 -2.59 7.41 8.42
CA ASP A 118 -2.46 6.14 9.12
C ASP A 118 -1.57 5.16 8.32
N MET A 119 -1.71 5.14 7.00
CA MET A 119 -0.86 4.32 6.13
C MET A 119 0.57 4.84 6.04
N GLU A 120 0.79 6.15 6.04
CA GLU A 120 2.13 6.73 6.13
C GLU A 120 2.84 6.29 7.42
N GLN A 121 2.15 6.41 8.56
CA GLN A 121 2.71 6.00 9.85
C GLN A 121 2.97 4.49 9.92
N ALA A 122 2.01 3.67 9.48
CA ALA A 122 2.16 2.23 9.46
C ALA A 122 3.30 1.79 8.53
N PHE A 123 3.52 2.52 7.42
CA PHE A 123 4.57 2.21 6.46
C PHE A 123 5.98 2.54 6.96
N ILE A 124 6.15 3.58 7.79
CA ILE A 124 7.45 3.91 8.44
C ILE A 124 7.97 2.74 9.29
N THR A 125 7.08 1.86 9.77
CA THR A 125 7.48 0.67 10.55
C THR A 125 8.06 -0.46 9.69
N ILE A 126 7.98 -0.36 8.36
CA ILE A 126 8.48 -1.36 7.41
C ILE A 126 9.94 -1.04 7.04
N SER A 127 10.76 -2.08 6.76
CA SER A 127 12.12 -1.88 6.25
C SER A 127 12.11 -1.11 4.92
N LEU A 128 13.13 -0.29 4.69
CA LEU A 128 13.29 0.45 3.42
C LEU A 128 13.27 -0.46 2.19
N VAL A 129 13.87 -1.65 2.29
CA VAL A 129 13.90 -2.63 1.18
C VAL A 129 12.50 -3.12 0.86
N SER A 130 11.73 -3.50 1.87
CA SER A 130 10.34 -3.94 1.71
C SER A 130 9.45 -2.82 1.19
N ALA A 131 9.64 -1.60 1.70
CA ALA A 131 8.95 -0.41 1.23
C ALA A 131 9.17 -0.16 -0.26
N LEU A 132 10.42 -0.20 -0.74
CA LEU A 132 10.76 -0.01 -2.15
C LEU A 132 10.14 -1.11 -3.03
N LEU A 133 10.16 -2.36 -2.58
CA LEU A 133 9.51 -3.46 -3.32
C LEU A 133 8.01 -3.22 -3.45
N ILE A 134 7.32 -2.73 -2.41
CA ILE A 134 5.89 -2.39 -2.43
C ILE A 134 5.62 -1.34 -3.50
N ILE A 135 6.40 -0.26 -3.51
CA ILE A 135 6.27 0.83 -4.48
C ILE A 135 6.50 0.32 -5.91
N ILE A 136 7.56 -0.46 -6.15
CA ILE A 136 7.85 -1.02 -7.47
C ILE A 136 6.68 -1.87 -7.96
N ILE A 137 6.13 -2.74 -7.11
CA ILE A 137 5.01 -3.59 -7.50
C ILE A 137 3.74 -2.78 -7.73
N LEU A 138 3.48 -1.72 -6.96
CA LEU A 138 2.35 -0.82 -7.21
C LEU A 138 2.45 -0.17 -8.59
N ILE A 139 3.62 0.37 -8.94
CA ILE A 139 3.88 0.97 -10.25
C ILE A 139 3.69 -0.05 -11.39
N LEU A 140 4.01 -1.33 -11.16
CA LEU A 140 3.83 -2.39 -12.16
C LEU A 140 2.39 -2.92 -12.26
N ILE A 141 1.56 -2.68 -11.24
CA ILE A 141 0.14 -3.10 -11.22
C ILE A 141 -0.78 -1.98 -11.74
N LEU A 142 -0.38 -0.72 -11.57
CA LEU A 142 -1.04 0.47 -12.10
C LEU A 142 -1.01 0.50 -13.64
#